data_AF-A0A7X7HDN3-F1
#
_entry.id   AF-A0A7X7HDN3-F1
#
_cell.length_a   1.000
_cell.length_b   1.000
_cell.length_c   1.000
_cell.angle_alpha   90.00
_cell.angle_beta   90.00
_cell.angle_gamma   90.00
#
_symmetry.space_group_name_H-M   'P 1'
#
loop_
_entity.id
_entity.type
_entity.pdbx_description
1 polymer ?
#
loop_
_entity_poly.entity_id
_entity_poly.type
_entity_poly.pdbx_seq_one_letter_code
_entity_poly.pdbx_strand_id
1 'polypeptide(L)'
;MNTCAGDNEALQAGVSIYRDPSTGELVELDDPIEIYLTQSQLQSLPIETGAVHVAGWSGQWLIHYPMPVHSDAAAHTLTTTVLGVPVEVRVTPVEFRWDYGHDVEPLVTSVAGAAYPDHVVEAAWTTAGEGRTVTATTQWQGEFRVQGFDTWLPVNGTASTTTVSDPVEVIEAPARLVPNP
;
A
#
# COMPACT_ATOMS: atom_id res chain seq x y z
N MET A 1 -20.33 31.69 10.02
CA MET A 1 -20.75 31.81 11.43
C MET A 1 -21.43 30.50 11.80
N ASN A 2 -21.23 30.03 13.03
CA ASN A 2 -21.70 28.78 13.67
C ASN A 2 -20.89 27.51 13.41
N THR A 3 -19.95 27.28 14.33
CA THR A 3 -19.48 25.98 14.81
C THR A 3 -20.57 25.29 15.63
N CYS A 4 -20.94 24.06 15.28
CA CYS A 4 -21.58 23.11 16.18
C CYS A 4 -20.79 21.79 16.10
N ALA A 5 -20.16 21.43 17.21
CA ALA A 5 -19.58 20.12 17.42
C ALA A 5 -20.70 19.13 17.79
N GLY A 6 -20.74 17.99 17.10
CA GLY A 6 -21.65 16.88 17.35
C GLY A 6 -21.03 15.59 16.82
N ASP A 7 -20.31 14.90 17.71
CA ASP A 7 -19.97 13.48 17.77
C ASP A 7 -20.32 12.61 16.54
N ASN A 8 -19.43 12.61 15.54
CA ASN A 8 -19.03 11.48 14.70
C ASN A 8 -17.81 11.93 13.88
N GLU A 9 -16.72 11.18 13.92
CA GLU A 9 -15.45 11.49 13.24
C GLU A 9 -15.57 11.35 11.70
N ALA A 10 -16.32 12.25 11.06
CA ALA A 10 -16.42 12.38 9.61
C ALA A 10 -16.18 13.83 9.21
N LEU A 11 -15.06 14.11 8.55
CA LEU A 11 -14.84 15.40 7.90
C LEU A 11 -15.55 15.38 6.54
N GLN A 12 -16.61 16.19 6.41
CA GLN A 12 -17.46 16.27 5.24
C GLN A 12 -16.86 17.18 4.15
N ALA A 13 -16.87 16.73 2.90
CA ALA A 13 -16.68 17.57 1.73
C ALA A 13 -18.03 18.23 1.36
N GLY A 14 -18.30 19.44 1.84
CA GLY A 14 -19.47 20.20 1.41
C GLY A 14 -19.22 20.85 0.04
N VAL A 15 -19.55 20.17 -1.06
CA VAL A 15 -19.51 20.79 -2.39
C VAL A 15 -20.75 21.66 -2.53
N SER A 16 -20.64 22.95 -2.22
CA SER A 16 -21.73 23.94 -2.35
C SER A 16 -21.76 24.62 -3.71
N ILE A 17 -20.69 24.48 -4.49
CA ILE A 17 -20.58 24.95 -5.87
C ILE A 17 -20.03 23.82 -6.73
N TYR A 18 -20.60 23.55 -7.90
CA TYR A 18 -20.05 22.58 -8.86
C TYR A 18 -19.99 23.19 -10.25
N ARG A 19 -18.97 22.83 -11.05
CA ARG A 19 -18.85 23.28 -12.44
C ARG A 19 -19.62 22.34 -13.35
N ASP A 20 -20.73 22.81 -13.92
CA ASP A 20 -21.56 22.03 -14.85
C ASP A 20 -20.74 21.61 -16.09
N PRO A 21 -20.67 20.31 -16.44
CA PRO A 21 -19.86 19.81 -17.56
C PRO A 21 -20.46 20.13 -18.93
N SER A 22 -21.74 20.49 -18.99
CA SER A 22 -22.46 20.83 -20.22
C SER A 22 -22.39 22.33 -20.54
N THR A 23 -22.30 23.19 -19.53
CA THR A 23 -22.29 24.65 -19.69
C THR A 23 -20.99 25.32 -19.22
N GLY A 24 -20.20 24.66 -18.39
CA GLY A 24 -18.98 25.20 -17.79
C GLY A 24 -19.21 26.18 -16.65
N GLU A 25 -20.47 26.40 -16.24
CA GLU A 25 -20.89 27.38 -15.23
C GLU A 25 -20.72 26.83 -13.80
N LEU A 26 -20.38 27.71 -12.85
CA LEU A 26 -20.38 27.36 -11.42
C LEU A 26 -21.82 27.48 -10.90
N VAL A 27 -22.42 26.36 -10.54
CA VAL A 27 -23.78 26.28 -10.00
C VAL A 27 -23.71 26.16 -8.47
N GLU A 28 -24.35 27.07 -7.76
CA GLU A 28 -24.60 26.96 -6.31
C GLU A 28 -25.69 25.90 -6.07
N LEU A 29 -25.42 24.96 -5.17
CA LEU A 29 -26.35 23.89 -4.84
C LEU A 29 -27.17 24.29 -3.61
N ASP A 30 -28.51 24.27 -3.74
CA ASP A 30 -29.44 24.57 -2.65
C ASP A 30 -29.28 23.59 -1.46
N ASP A 31 -28.82 22.37 -1.74
CA ASP A 31 -28.31 21.40 -0.77
C ASP A 31 -26.87 21.02 -1.14
N PRO A 32 -25.87 21.26 -0.28
CA PRO A 32 -24.49 20.88 -0.57
C PRO A 32 -24.39 19.36 -0.72
N ILE A 33 -23.87 18.90 -1.86
CA ILE A 33 -23.63 17.47 -2.05
C ILE A 33 -22.45 17.08 -1.17
N GLU A 34 -22.74 16.36 -0.09
CA GLU A 34 -21.70 15.72 0.72
C GLU A 34 -21.18 14.48 0.01
N ILE A 35 -19.97 14.60 -0.53
CA ILE A 35 -19.27 13.46 -1.12
C ILE A 35 -18.39 12.85 -0.03
N TYR A 36 -18.66 11.59 0.30
CA TYR A 36 -17.79 10.78 1.15
C TYR A 36 -17.28 9.57 0.35
N LEU A 37 -16.00 9.26 0.52
CA LEU A 37 -15.44 7.99 0.08
C LEU A 37 -15.30 7.07 1.30
N THR A 38 -15.93 5.92 1.22
CA THR A 38 -15.88 4.89 2.28
C THR A 38 -14.67 3.98 2.11
N GLN A 39 -14.27 3.30 3.19
CA GLN A 39 -13.27 2.23 3.14
C GLN A 39 -13.60 1.19 2.07
N SER A 40 -14.87 0.78 1.96
CA SER A 40 -15.29 -0.23 0.97
C SER A 40 -15.07 0.24 -0.46
N GLN A 41 -15.27 1.53 -0.74
CA GLN A 41 -15.00 2.09 -2.06
C GLN A 41 -13.50 2.19 -2.31
N LEU A 42 -12.71 2.65 -1.33
CA LEU A 42 -11.24 2.67 -1.43
C LEU A 42 -10.66 1.28 -1.72
N GLN A 43 -11.14 0.27 -1.00
CA GLN A 43 -10.75 -1.13 -1.17
C GLN A 43 -11.10 -1.70 -2.55
N SER A 44 -12.14 -1.17 -3.19
CA SER A 44 -12.57 -1.60 -4.53
C SER A 44 -11.81 -0.92 -5.67
N LEU A 45 -11.01 0.11 -5.38
CA LEU A 45 -10.22 0.79 -6.40
C LEU A 45 -9.12 -0.14 -6.92
N PRO A 46 -8.74 0.00 -8.21
CA PRO A 46 -7.64 -0.75 -8.80
C PRO A 46 -6.29 -0.16 -8.32
N ILE A 47 -5.96 -0.36 -7.05
CA ILE A 47 -4.70 0.08 -6.45
C ILE A 47 -3.55 -0.72 -7.08
N GLU A 48 -2.56 -0.02 -7.61
CA GLU A 48 -1.34 -0.63 -8.11
C GLU A 48 -0.50 -1.11 -6.93
N THR A 49 -0.43 -2.44 -6.75
CA THR A 49 0.21 -3.06 -5.58
C THR A 49 1.73 -3.11 -5.66
N GLY A 50 2.30 -2.84 -6.82
CA GLY A 50 3.72 -3.07 -7.13
C GLY A 50 4.11 -4.55 -7.09
N ALA A 51 5.41 -4.80 -7.17
CA ALA A 51 6.02 -6.11 -6.95
C ALA A 51 6.66 -6.21 -5.56
N VAL A 52 6.93 -7.44 -5.12
CA VAL A 52 7.77 -7.74 -3.95
C VAL A 52 9.02 -8.42 -4.44
N HIS A 53 10.16 -7.86 -4.06
CA HIS A 53 11.47 -8.33 -4.45
C HIS A 53 12.17 -8.92 -3.26
N VAL A 54 12.66 -10.14 -3.46
CA VAL A 54 13.52 -10.83 -2.51
C VAL A 54 14.94 -10.74 -3.05
N ALA A 55 15.89 -10.31 -2.23
CA ALA A 55 17.29 -10.37 -2.61
C ALA A 55 17.66 -11.83 -2.90
N GLY A 56 18.35 -12.07 -4.02
CA GLY A 56 18.66 -13.42 -4.46
C GLY A 56 19.81 -13.40 -5.46
N TRP A 57 20.73 -14.35 -5.33
CA TRP A 57 21.65 -14.68 -6.40
C TRP A 57 21.03 -15.83 -7.18
N SER A 58 20.69 -15.60 -8.45
CA SER A 58 20.14 -16.65 -9.34
C SER A 58 18.93 -17.42 -8.78
N GLY A 59 18.11 -16.80 -7.92
CA GLY A 59 16.92 -17.43 -7.33
C GLY A 59 17.18 -18.37 -6.13
N GLN A 60 18.40 -18.37 -5.58
CA GLN A 60 18.76 -19.17 -4.40
C GLN A 60 19.08 -18.30 -3.18
N TRP A 61 18.82 -18.83 -1.98
CA TRP A 61 19.17 -18.22 -0.70
C TRP A 61 19.69 -19.25 0.32
N LEU A 62 20.46 -18.78 1.31
CA LEU A 62 21.00 -19.62 2.38
C LEU A 62 20.16 -19.51 3.65
N ILE A 63 19.93 -20.64 4.32
CA ILE A 63 19.38 -20.62 5.68
C ILE A 63 20.29 -19.83 6.62
N HIS A 64 19.70 -19.20 7.64
CA HIS A 64 20.38 -18.36 8.64
C HIS A 64 21.10 -17.12 8.10
N TYR A 65 21.01 -16.84 6.79
CA TYR A 65 21.57 -15.63 6.21
C TYR A 65 20.48 -14.55 6.06
N PRO A 66 20.69 -13.31 6.55
CA PRO A 66 19.69 -12.25 6.48
C PRO A 66 19.27 -12.00 5.04
N MET A 67 17.98 -12.10 4.73
CA MET A 67 17.39 -11.97 3.40
C MET A 67 16.65 -10.63 3.25
N PRO A 68 17.28 -9.65 2.58
CA PRO A 68 16.62 -8.39 2.30
C PRO A 68 15.38 -8.55 1.42
N VAL A 69 14.32 -7.83 1.75
CA VAL A 69 13.13 -7.70 0.90
C VAL A 69 12.75 -6.24 0.71
N HIS A 70 12.11 -5.93 -0.40
CA HIS A 70 11.48 -4.63 -0.60
C HIS A 70 10.27 -4.74 -1.52
N SER A 71 9.43 -3.69 -1.55
CA SER A 71 8.29 -3.57 -2.44
C SER A 71 8.38 -2.29 -3.27
N ASP A 72 7.85 -2.37 -4.50
CA ASP A 72 7.69 -1.21 -5.39
C ASP A 72 6.39 -0.43 -5.12
N ALA A 73 5.59 -0.84 -4.14
CA ALA A 73 4.36 -0.15 -3.78
C ALA A 73 4.66 1.32 -3.45
N ALA A 74 4.06 2.21 -4.24
CA ALA A 74 4.31 3.64 -4.17
C ALA A 74 3.00 4.43 -4.23
N ALA A 75 3.04 5.66 -3.73
CA ALA A 75 1.90 6.54 -3.79
C ALA A 75 1.55 6.87 -5.26
N HIS A 76 0.27 6.77 -5.60
CA HIS A 76 -0.23 7.07 -6.93
C HIS A 76 -1.66 7.64 -6.87
N THR A 77 -2.14 8.18 -7.99
CA THR A 77 -3.46 8.79 -8.08
C THR A 77 -4.31 8.06 -9.10
N LEU A 78 -5.55 7.77 -8.72
CA LEU A 78 -6.57 7.09 -9.51
C LEU A 78 -7.71 8.07 -9.80
N THR A 79 -8.38 7.92 -10.94
CA THR A 79 -9.61 8.68 -11.25
C THR A 79 -10.81 7.75 -11.13
N THR A 80 -11.86 8.19 -10.44
CA THR A 80 -13.11 7.43 -10.31
C THR A 80 -14.31 8.38 -10.25
N THR A 81 -15.52 7.83 -10.22
CA THR A 81 -16.76 8.58 -10.15
C THR A 81 -17.54 8.15 -8.91
N VAL A 82 -17.89 9.11 -8.04
CA VAL A 82 -18.71 8.87 -6.85
C VAL A 82 -20.02 9.62 -7.02
N LEU A 83 -21.15 8.89 -6.99
CA LEU A 83 -22.49 9.47 -7.17
C LEU A 83 -22.63 10.34 -8.45
N GLY A 84 -21.91 9.99 -9.51
CA GLY A 84 -21.91 10.74 -10.78
C GLY A 84 -20.91 11.91 -10.84
N VAL A 85 -20.18 12.20 -9.76
CA VAL A 85 -19.17 13.25 -9.71
C VAL A 85 -17.76 12.67 -9.93
N PRO A 86 -16.97 13.19 -10.88
CA PRO A 86 -15.60 12.75 -11.08
C PRO A 86 -14.70 13.21 -9.92
N VAL A 87 -13.98 12.27 -9.34
CA VAL A 87 -13.03 12.49 -8.24
C VAL A 87 -11.68 11.87 -8.56
N GLU A 88 -10.63 12.47 -8.01
CA GLU A 88 -9.30 11.89 -7.99
C GLU A 88 -9.03 11.35 -6.59
N VAL A 89 -8.44 10.15 -6.52
CA VAL A 89 -8.11 9.47 -5.27
C VAL A 89 -6.61 9.20 -5.26
N ARG A 90 -5.90 9.82 -4.33
CA ARG A 90 -4.51 9.54 -4.04
C ARG A 90 -4.45 8.43 -2.99
N VAL A 91 -3.73 7.35 -3.30
CA VAL A 91 -3.46 6.28 -2.36
C VAL A 91 -1.99 6.29 -2.00
N THR A 92 -1.69 6.14 -0.70
CA THR A 92 -0.32 6.13 -0.17
C THR A 92 -0.15 4.89 0.71
N PRO A 93 0.88 4.06 0.49
CA PRO A 93 1.15 2.94 1.37
C PRO A 93 1.71 3.47 2.69
N VAL A 94 1.17 2.98 3.81
CA VAL A 94 1.52 3.47 5.16
C VAL A 94 2.08 2.37 6.06
N GLU A 95 1.79 1.11 5.75
CA GLU A 95 2.28 -0.04 6.51
C GLU A 95 2.44 -1.26 5.59
N PHE A 96 3.47 -2.04 5.86
CA PHE A 96 3.78 -3.30 5.19
C PHE A 96 3.91 -4.39 6.22
N ARG A 97 3.13 -5.47 6.07
CA ARG A 97 3.30 -6.71 6.82
C ARG A 97 3.92 -7.75 5.90
N TRP A 98 5.12 -8.19 6.24
CA TRP A 98 5.90 -9.18 5.51
C TRP A 98 5.74 -10.55 6.16
N ASP A 99 5.16 -11.48 5.42
CA ASP A 99 5.02 -12.87 5.82
C ASP A 99 5.97 -13.72 4.98
N TYR A 100 7.02 -14.23 5.61
CA TYR A 100 8.01 -15.12 5.00
C TYR A 100 7.55 -16.59 5.05
N GLY A 101 6.42 -16.87 5.71
CA GLY A 101 5.91 -18.21 5.96
C GLY A 101 6.77 -19.06 6.89
N HIS A 102 6.27 -20.27 7.15
CA HIS A 102 6.96 -21.34 7.86
C HIS A 102 7.48 -20.98 9.26
N ASP A 103 8.79 -20.76 9.36
CA ASP A 103 9.62 -20.70 10.55
C ASP A 103 10.09 -19.28 10.89
N VAL A 104 9.52 -18.27 10.20
CA VAL A 104 9.85 -16.87 10.38
C VAL A 104 8.60 -16.13 10.81
N GLU A 105 8.69 -15.39 11.92
CA GLU A 105 7.59 -14.55 12.38
C GLU A 105 7.37 -13.37 11.42
N PRO A 106 6.12 -13.01 11.11
CA PRO A 106 5.85 -11.87 10.25
C PRO A 106 6.37 -10.55 10.82
N LEU A 107 6.96 -9.74 9.95
CA LEU A 107 7.51 -8.43 10.28
C LEU A 107 6.56 -7.32 9.83
N VAL A 108 6.42 -6.25 10.61
CA VAL A 108 5.63 -5.07 10.24
C VAL A 108 6.54 -3.85 10.16
N THR A 109 6.46 -3.09 9.05
CA THR A 109 7.27 -1.90 8.81
C THR A 109 6.41 -0.76 8.27
N SER A 110 6.80 0.49 8.55
CA SER A 110 6.17 1.69 7.98
C SER A 110 6.81 2.14 6.67
N VAL A 111 7.79 1.39 6.17
CA VAL A 111 8.53 1.67 4.93
C VAL A 111 8.55 0.43 4.05
N ALA A 112 8.60 0.63 2.74
CA ALA A 112 8.59 -0.44 1.74
C ALA A 112 9.90 -1.24 1.67
N GLY A 113 10.92 -0.86 2.45
CA GLY A 113 12.29 -1.35 2.32
C GLY A 113 13.05 -0.63 1.22
N ALA A 114 14.22 -1.15 0.88
CA ALA A 114 15.05 -0.68 -0.21
C ALA A 114 15.88 -1.84 -0.75
N ALA A 115 16.30 -1.72 -2.02
CA ALA A 115 17.22 -2.68 -2.60
C ALA A 115 18.58 -2.65 -1.88
N TYR A 116 19.30 -3.77 -1.95
CA TYR A 116 20.69 -3.84 -1.49
C TYR A 116 21.55 -2.78 -2.23
N PRO A 117 22.48 -2.07 -1.55
CA PRO A 117 22.94 -2.27 -0.18
C PRO A 117 22.12 -1.56 0.91
N ASP A 118 21.21 -0.65 0.57
CA ASP A 118 20.53 0.25 1.52
C ASP A 118 19.27 -0.35 2.17
N HIS A 119 19.12 -1.68 2.07
CA HIS A 119 18.01 -2.42 2.67
C HIS A 119 17.83 -2.16 4.17
N VAL A 120 16.57 -2.20 4.60
CA VAL A 120 16.16 -2.00 6.01
C VAL A 120 15.13 -3.02 6.50
N VAL A 121 14.72 -3.95 5.63
CA VAL A 121 13.77 -5.02 5.93
C VAL A 121 14.42 -6.34 5.55
N GLU A 122 14.61 -7.21 6.53
CA GLU A 122 15.22 -8.52 6.35
C GLU A 122 14.72 -9.52 7.39
N ALA A 123 14.72 -10.79 7.01
CA ALA A 123 14.54 -11.93 7.90
C ALA A 123 15.32 -13.13 7.36
N ALA A 124 15.42 -14.22 8.11
CA ALA A 124 16.14 -15.41 7.66
C ALA A 124 15.34 -16.67 7.95
N TRP A 125 15.10 -17.49 6.93
CA TRP A 125 14.60 -18.85 7.12
C TRP A 125 15.64 -19.70 7.86
N THR A 126 15.17 -20.61 8.70
CA THR A 126 16.00 -21.54 9.49
C THR A 126 16.01 -22.96 8.91
N THR A 127 15.17 -23.20 7.91
CA THR A 127 15.00 -24.48 7.25
C THR A 127 15.13 -24.33 5.74
N ALA A 128 15.69 -25.34 5.07
CA ALA A 128 15.78 -25.37 3.61
C ALA A 128 14.39 -25.66 2.98
N GLY A 129 14.20 -25.29 1.73
CA GLY A 129 12.98 -25.61 0.98
C GLY A 129 12.94 -24.97 -0.41
N GLU A 130 12.27 -25.63 -1.33
CA GLU A 130 12.07 -25.14 -2.69
C GLU A 130 10.82 -24.26 -2.77
N GLY A 131 10.85 -23.25 -3.65
CA GLY A 131 9.67 -22.45 -3.98
C GLY A 131 9.14 -21.58 -2.84
N ARG A 132 10.00 -21.17 -1.90
CA ARG A 132 9.58 -20.29 -0.81
C ARG A 132 9.29 -18.88 -1.34
N THR A 133 8.25 -18.26 -0.82
CA THR A 133 7.84 -16.91 -1.22
C THR A 133 7.71 -16.00 0.00
N VAL A 134 7.78 -14.70 -0.24
CA VAL A 134 7.45 -13.68 0.74
C VAL A 134 6.18 -12.99 0.30
N THR A 135 5.20 -12.91 1.20
CA THR A 135 3.94 -12.22 0.97
C THR A 135 3.96 -10.88 1.69
N ALA A 136 3.74 -9.79 0.96
CA ALA A 136 3.56 -8.47 1.55
C ALA A 136 2.08 -8.09 1.56
N THR A 137 1.52 -7.83 2.74
CA THR A 137 0.23 -7.18 2.89
C THR A 137 0.46 -5.69 3.15
N THR A 138 -0.02 -4.84 2.25
CA THR A 138 0.19 -3.39 2.30
C THR A 138 -1.11 -2.70 2.71
N GLN A 139 -1.03 -1.82 3.71
CA GLN A 139 -2.11 -0.91 4.08
C GLN A 139 -1.94 0.42 3.37
N TRP A 140 -3.05 0.91 2.80
CA TRP A 140 -3.11 2.12 2.00
C TRP A 140 -4.03 3.13 2.65
N GLN A 141 -3.50 4.33 2.87
CA GLN A 141 -4.30 5.49 3.21
C GLN A 141 -4.74 6.19 1.93
N GLY A 142 -6.03 6.54 1.87
CA GLY A 142 -6.60 7.29 0.76
C GLY A 142 -6.82 8.75 1.12
N GLU A 143 -6.64 9.63 0.14
CA GLU A 143 -7.16 10.98 0.11
C GLU A 143 -7.90 11.17 -1.22
N PHE A 144 -8.99 11.93 -1.23
CA PHE A 144 -9.73 12.22 -2.45
C PHE A 144 -9.95 13.71 -2.63
N ARG A 145 -10.10 14.13 -3.88
CA ARG A 145 -10.55 15.48 -4.23
C ARG A 145 -11.54 15.43 -5.37
N VAL A 146 -12.45 16.38 -5.40
CA VAL A 146 -13.38 16.56 -6.52
C VAL A 146 -12.62 17.21 -7.68
N GLN A 147 -12.81 16.70 -8.89
CA GLN A 147 -12.12 17.25 -10.05
C GLN A 147 -12.47 18.73 -10.24
N GLY A 148 -11.46 19.58 -10.38
CA GLY A 148 -11.62 21.03 -10.45
C GLY A 148 -11.52 21.75 -9.09
N PHE A 149 -11.33 21.01 -7.99
CA PHE A 149 -11.00 21.56 -6.68
C PHE A 149 -9.56 21.19 -6.29
N ASP A 150 -8.90 22.07 -5.54
CA ASP A 150 -7.51 21.87 -5.10
C ASP A 150 -7.41 21.22 -3.71
N THR A 151 -8.52 21.06 -3.00
CA THR A 151 -8.56 20.53 -1.63
C THR A 151 -8.61 19.01 -1.64
N TRP A 152 -7.60 18.38 -1.04
CA TRP A 152 -7.59 16.95 -0.71
C TRP A 152 -8.26 16.71 0.64
N LEU A 153 -9.06 15.65 0.72
CA LEU A 153 -9.76 15.23 1.92
C LEU A 153 -9.42 13.79 2.23
N PRO A 154 -9.22 13.42 3.50
CA PRO A 154 -8.92 12.05 3.88
C PRO A 154 -10.10 11.14 3.56
N VAL A 155 -9.80 9.92 3.15
CA VAL A 155 -10.76 8.83 3.03
C VAL A 155 -10.88 8.14 4.39
N ASN A 156 -12.11 7.83 4.80
CA ASN A 156 -12.32 7.13 6.06
C ASN A 156 -11.92 5.65 5.93
N GLY A 157 -10.88 5.26 6.66
CA GLY A 157 -10.34 3.89 6.71
C GLY A 157 -9.15 3.67 5.77
N THR A 158 -8.68 2.44 5.72
CA THR A 158 -7.57 2.01 4.86
C THR A 158 -8.01 0.89 3.92
N ALA A 159 -7.37 0.82 2.75
CA ALA A 159 -7.45 -0.34 1.89
C ALA A 159 -6.26 -1.27 2.13
N SER A 160 -6.46 -2.56 1.91
CA SER A 160 -5.44 -3.59 2.04
C SER A 160 -5.23 -4.29 0.70
N THR A 161 -3.96 -4.49 0.32
CA THR A 161 -3.60 -5.28 -0.85
C THR A 161 -2.55 -6.31 -0.48
N THR A 162 -2.48 -7.40 -1.25
CA THR A 162 -1.51 -8.47 -1.02
C THR A 162 -0.73 -8.73 -2.31
N THR A 163 0.59 -8.76 -2.20
CA THR A 163 1.52 -9.10 -3.28
C THR A 163 2.42 -10.24 -2.82
N VAL A 164 2.69 -11.21 -3.70
CA VAL A 164 3.58 -12.34 -3.43
C VAL A 164 4.83 -12.20 -4.29
N SER A 165 6.00 -12.46 -3.72
CA SER A 165 7.26 -12.45 -4.45
C SER A 165 7.36 -13.60 -5.44
N ASP A 166 8.34 -13.51 -6.35
CA ASP A 166 8.83 -14.68 -7.06
C ASP A 166 9.34 -15.74 -6.08
N PRO A 167 9.25 -17.04 -6.43
CA PRO A 167 9.75 -18.12 -5.61
C PRO A 167 11.28 -18.11 -5.52
N VAL A 168 11.79 -18.48 -4.34
CA VAL A 168 13.21 -18.61 -4.03
C VAL A 168 13.48 -20.03 -3.53
N GLU A 169 14.57 -20.63 -3.99
CA GLU A 169 15.10 -21.89 -3.47
C GLU A 169 15.99 -21.61 -2.26
N VAL A 170 15.65 -22.17 -1.11
CA VAL A 170 16.41 -21.99 0.13
C VAL A 170 17.19 -23.25 0.42
N ILE A 171 18.52 -23.12 0.48
CA ILE A 171 19.45 -24.23 0.62
C ILE A 171 20.25 -24.12 1.91
N GLU A 172 20.75 -25.27 2.35
CA GLU A 172 21.76 -25.37 3.40
C GLU A 172 23.14 -25.58 2.77
N ALA A 173 24.11 -24.74 3.13
CA ALA A 173 25.50 -24.94 2.72
C ALA A 173 26.25 -25.78 3.76
N PRO A 174 26.77 -26.98 3.42
CA PRO A 174 27.51 -27.80 4.36
C PRO A 174 28.88 -27.17 4.67
N ALA A 175 29.20 -27.02 5.95
CA ALA A 175 30.54 -26.59 6.36
C ALA A 175 31.56 -27.72 6.12
N ARG A 176 32.63 -27.42 5.38
CA ARG A 176 33.78 -28.32 5.23
C ARG A 176 35.02 -27.69 5.85
N LEU A 177 35.50 -28.27 6.94
CA LEU A 177 36.75 -27.87 7.58
C LEU A 177 37.94 -28.34 6.73
N VAL A 178 38.81 -27.40 6.37
CA VAL A 178 40.10 -27.69 5.73
C VAL A 178 41.20 -27.53 6.78
N PRO A 179 42.03 -28.55 7.04
CA PRO A 179 43.17 -28.41 7.94
C PRO A 179 44.13 -27.34 7.44
N ASN A 180 44.59 -26.46 8.34
CA ASN A 180 45.66 -25.50 8.03
C ASN A 180 46.99 -26.26 7.88
N PRO A 181 47.77 -26.06 6.80
CA PRO A 181 49.01 -26.79 6.54
C PRO A 181 50.11 -26.54 7.57
#